data_AF-A0A7W0W1Y9-F1
#
_entry.id   AF-A0A7W0W1Y9-F1
#
_cell.length_a   1.000
_cell.length_b   1.000
_cell.length_c   1.000
_cell.angle_alpha   90.00
_cell.angle_beta   90.00
_cell.angle_gamma   90.00
#
_symmetry.space_group_name_H-M   'P 1'
#
loop_
_entity.id
_entity.type
_entity.pdbx_description
1 polymer ?
#
loop_
_entity_poly.entity_id
_entity_poly.type
_entity_poly.pdbx_seq_one_letter_code
_entity_poly.pdbx_strand_id
1 'polypeptide(L)'
;MLSIKVPPLGESIVEATVSRWLKNEGDAVAAGDTLVELETDKITVEVPALKAGVLSKRGRAEGDVVHVDDVLGELDETAAGSGASAAGASGSAPSETAARGSAPAPGTSPQSDSVKSSPAARRVADERGVDITSVAGTGRGGVVSKGDVLGAEPKSVERADG
;
A
#
# COMPACT_ATOMS: atom_id res chain seq x y z
N MET A 1 3.07 15.52 12.89
CA MET A 1 2.04 14.55 13.31
C MET A 1 0.83 15.30 13.84
N LEU A 2 -0.31 15.07 13.21
CA LEU A 2 -1.60 15.62 13.55
C LEU A 2 -2.42 14.52 14.22
N SER A 3 -2.82 14.72 15.48
CA SER A 3 -3.63 13.74 16.20
C SER A 3 -5.08 13.81 15.71
N ILE A 4 -5.59 12.70 15.19
CA ILE A 4 -6.99 12.55 14.81
C ILE A 4 -7.76 12.26 16.09
N LYS A 5 -8.68 13.14 16.45
CA LYS A 5 -9.51 13.00 17.63
C LYS A 5 -10.96 12.71 17.25
N VAL A 6 -11.69 12.08 18.15
CA VAL A 6 -13.14 11.98 18.03
C VAL A 6 -13.76 13.38 18.17
N PRO A 7 -14.50 13.88 17.17
CA PRO A 7 -15.22 15.16 17.29
C PRO A 7 -16.36 15.04 18.32
N PRO A 8 -16.86 16.16 18.86
CA PRO A 8 -18.00 16.13 19.77
C PRO A 8 -19.24 15.57 19.04
N LEU A 9 -19.77 14.46 19.54
CA LEU A 9 -20.84 13.69 18.90
C LEU A 9 -22.25 14.23 19.21
N GLY A 10 -22.35 15.43 19.79
CA GLY A 10 -23.59 16.09 20.22
C GLY A 10 -23.57 16.42 21.72
N GLU A 11 -24.47 17.28 22.19
CA GLU A 11 -24.49 17.80 23.59
C GLU A 11 -24.62 16.72 24.69
N SER A 12 -25.01 15.48 24.35
CA SER A 12 -25.21 14.38 25.32
C SER A 12 -24.53 13.06 24.93
N ILE A 13 -23.72 13.01 23.87
CA ILE A 13 -23.08 11.76 23.39
C ILE A 13 -21.59 11.83 23.67
N VAL A 14 -21.12 11.01 24.63
CA VAL A 14 -19.74 11.02 25.15
C VAL A 14 -18.88 9.87 24.65
N GLU A 15 -19.48 8.85 24.03
CA GLU A 15 -18.82 7.64 23.56
C GLU A 15 -19.36 7.19 22.20
N ALA A 16 -18.50 6.58 21.41
CA ALA A 16 -18.85 5.91 20.16
C ALA A 16 -18.03 4.64 19.97
N THR A 17 -18.52 3.72 19.15
CA THR A 17 -17.78 2.52 18.76
C THR A 17 -17.23 2.71 17.36
N VAL A 18 -15.97 2.35 17.12
CA VAL A 18 -15.42 2.33 15.76
C VAL A 18 -16.16 1.26 14.96
N SER A 19 -16.95 1.65 13.96
CA SER A 19 -17.65 0.69 13.11
C SER A 19 -16.66 0.07 12.11
N ARG A 20 -15.98 0.94 11.35
CA ARG A 20 -15.06 0.52 10.29
C ARG A 20 -14.07 1.64 9.93
N TRP A 21 -12.83 1.26 9.66
CA TRP A 21 -11.85 2.15 9.05
C TRP A 21 -11.98 2.17 7.53
N LEU A 22 -12.14 3.35 6.94
CA LEU A 22 -12.06 3.51 5.48
C LEU A 22 -10.61 3.68 5.01
N LYS A 23 -9.75 4.18 5.90
CA LYS A 23 -8.34 4.46 5.64
C LYS A 23 -7.42 3.53 6.42
N ASN A 24 -6.39 3.06 5.74
CA ASN A 24 -5.39 2.15 6.29
C ASN A 24 -4.12 2.89 6.68
N GLU A 25 -3.32 2.27 7.54
CA GLU A 25 -2.01 2.78 7.93
C GLU A 25 -1.11 2.86 6.68
N GLY A 26 -0.60 4.05 6.39
CA GLY A 26 0.15 4.39 5.19
C GLY A 26 -0.70 4.92 4.03
N ASP A 27 -2.03 5.00 4.16
CA ASP A 27 -2.90 5.50 3.08
C ASP A 27 -2.94 7.03 3.04
N ALA A 28 -2.94 7.60 1.83
CA ALA A 28 -3.06 9.03 1.61
C ALA A 28 -4.52 9.49 1.75
N VAL A 29 -4.73 10.57 2.49
CA VAL A 29 -6.05 11.16 2.77
C VAL A 29 -6.02 12.64 2.44
N ALA A 30 -7.13 13.17 1.94
CA ALA A 30 -7.27 14.60 1.67
C ALA A 30 -7.94 15.31 2.85
N ALA A 31 -7.84 16.64 2.92
CA ALA A 31 -8.62 17.42 3.87
C ALA A 31 -10.11 17.26 3.56
N GLY A 32 -10.91 16.89 4.55
CA GLY A 32 -12.33 16.57 4.41
C GLY A 32 -12.61 15.12 4.01
N ASP A 33 -11.60 14.27 3.83
CA ASP A 33 -11.78 12.86 3.47
C ASP A 33 -12.16 12.02 4.70
N THR A 34 -13.12 11.10 4.54
CA THR A 34 -13.63 10.27 5.65
C THR A 34 -12.59 9.22 6.06
N LEU A 35 -12.10 9.31 7.29
CA LEU A 35 -11.08 8.41 7.82
C LEU A 35 -11.67 7.11 8.38
N VAL A 36 -12.70 7.28 9.21
CA VAL A 36 -13.30 6.22 10.01
C VAL A 36 -14.78 6.55 10.26
N GLU A 37 -15.59 5.51 10.28
CA GLU A 37 -17.00 5.56 10.67
C GLU A 37 -17.14 5.15 12.13
N LEU A 38 -17.76 6.01 12.92
CA LEU A 38 -18.12 5.78 14.31
C LEU A 38 -19.62 5.47 14.38
N GLU A 39 -20.00 4.41 15.08
CA GLU A 39 -21.38 4.08 15.35
C GLU A 39 -21.73 4.42 16.79
N THR A 40 -22.86 5.09 16.97
CA THR A 40 -23.48 5.38 18.27
C THR A 40 -24.86 4.72 18.31
N ASP A 41 -25.48 4.63 19.50
CA ASP A 41 -26.78 3.95 19.74
C ASP A 41 -27.89 4.26 18.71
N LYS A 42 -27.86 5.44 18.09
CA LYS A 42 -28.88 5.89 17.16
C LYS A 42 -28.38 6.33 15.78
N ILE A 43 -27.09 6.62 15.63
CA ILE A 43 -26.56 7.36 14.47
C ILE A 43 -25.13 6.90 14.15
N THR A 44 -24.81 6.78 12.87
CA THR A 44 -23.44 6.66 12.37
C THR A 44 -22.85 8.06 12.14
N VAL A 45 -21.72 8.36 12.75
CA VAL A 45 -20.99 9.62 12.64
C VAL A 45 -19.67 9.37 11.92
N GLU A 46 -19.38 10.20 10.93
CA GLU A 46 -18.16 10.12 10.14
C GLU A 46 -17.09 11.04 10.73
N VAL A 47 -15.84 10.57 10.83
CA VAL A 47 -14.72 11.44 11.22
C VAL A 47 -13.95 11.86 9.97
N PRO A 48 -14.13 13.11 9.48
CA PRO A 48 -13.35 13.61 8.36
C PRO A 48 -11.94 14.01 8.80
N ALA A 49 -10.99 13.92 7.87
CA ALA A 49 -9.64 14.41 8.08
C ALA A 49 -9.62 15.95 8.11
N LEU A 50 -9.03 16.52 9.17
CA LEU A 50 -8.88 17.97 9.31
C LEU A 50 -7.90 18.57 8.28
N LYS A 51 -6.95 17.78 7.79
CA LYS A 51 -5.98 18.15 6.76
C LYS A 51 -5.67 16.96 5.86
N ALA A 52 -5.12 17.26 4.69
CA ALA A 52 -4.52 16.25 3.84
C ALA A 52 -3.26 15.69 4.52
N GLY A 53 -3.07 14.38 4.46
CA GLY A 53 -1.91 13.70 5.04
C GLY A 53 -1.81 12.24 4.61
N VAL A 54 -0.92 11.51 5.27
CA VAL A 54 -0.91 10.04 5.24
C VAL A 54 -1.26 9.53 6.63
N LEU A 55 -2.14 8.53 6.73
CA LEU A 55 -2.49 7.94 8.03
C LEU A 55 -1.29 7.19 8.59
N SER A 56 -0.59 7.73 9.59
CA SER A 56 0.63 7.12 10.14
C SER A 56 0.35 5.87 10.95
N LYS A 57 -0.68 5.91 11.81
CA LYS A 57 -1.00 4.79 12.69
C LYS A 57 -2.44 4.87 13.18
N ARG A 58 -3.10 3.70 13.31
CA ARG A 58 -4.40 3.56 13.96
C ARG A 58 -4.21 3.19 15.43
N GLY A 59 -4.71 4.04 16.34
CA GLY A 59 -4.67 3.78 17.78
C GLY A 59 -5.85 2.92 18.27
N ARG A 60 -6.94 2.91 17.50
CA ARG A 60 -8.20 2.21 17.81
C ARG A 60 -8.57 1.23 16.71
N ALA A 61 -8.89 0.00 17.09
CA ALA A 61 -9.30 -1.04 16.16
C ALA A 61 -10.79 -0.91 15.81
N GLU A 62 -11.21 -1.63 14.77
CA GLU A 62 -12.62 -1.83 14.43
C GLU A 62 -13.32 -2.54 15.61
N GLY A 63 -14.46 -2.02 16.04
CA GLY A 63 -15.22 -2.48 17.21
C GLY A 63 -14.75 -1.90 18.56
N ASP A 64 -13.74 -1.03 18.59
CA ASP A 64 -13.24 -0.45 19.83
C ASP A 64 -14.04 0.78 20.26
N VAL A 65 -14.27 0.93 21.57
CA VAL A 65 -15.04 2.06 22.14
C VAL A 65 -14.12 3.25 22.40
N VAL A 66 -14.52 4.40 21.90
CA VAL A 66 -13.78 5.67 21.96
C VAL A 66 -14.63 6.75 22.60
N HIS A 67 -13.96 7.71 23.25
CA HIS A 67 -14.62 8.85 23.91
C HIS A 67 -14.41 10.13 23.12
N VAL A 68 -15.23 11.16 23.38
CA VAL A 68 -14.99 12.51 22.82
C VAL A 68 -13.59 12.99 23.21
N ASP A 69 -12.89 13.64 22.26
CA ASP A 69 -11.47 14.04 22.38
C ASP A 69 -10.45 12.88 22.46
N ASP A 70 -10.88 11.61 22.44
CA ASP A 70 -9.95 10.47 22.41
C ASP A 70 -9.19 10.41 21.09
N VAL A 71 -7.93 9.99 21.15
CA VAL A 71 -7.05 9.93 19.97
C VAL A 71 -7.33 8.64 19.20
N LEU A 72 -7.96 8.77 18.04
CA LEU A 72 -8.24 7.65 17.12
C LEU A 72 -6.98 7.16 16.41
N GLY A 73 -6.07 8.08 16.11
CA GLY A 73 -4.84 7.79 15.39
C GLY A 73 -4.02 9.03 15.09
N GLU A 74 -2.92 8.82 14.40
CA GLU A 74 -2.01 9.89 13.98
C GLU A 74 -1.99 10.01 12.47
N LEU A 75 -2.15 11.23 12.00
CA LEU A 75 -2.01 11.62 10.60
C LEU A 75 -0.67 12.36 10.42
N ASP A 76 0.09 12.02 9.38
CA ASP A 76 1.22 12.83 8.96
C ASP A 76 0.83 13.82 7.86
N GLU A 77 0.72 15.10 8.22
CA GLU A 77 0.41 16.18 7.26
C GLU A 77 1.61 16.58 6.39
N THR A 78 2.83 16.18 6.76
CA THR A 78 4.04 16.45 5.97
C THR A 78 4.08 15.56 4.72
N ALA A 79 3.55 14.34 4.81
CA ALA A 79 3.46 13.42 3.69
C ALA A 79 2.47 13.88 2.57
N ALA A 80 1.45 14.68 2.88
CA ALA A 80 0.56 15.25 1.86
C ALA A 80 1.24 16.29 0.96
N GLY A 81 2.38 16.83 1.37
CA GLY A 81 3.22 17.69 0.53
C GLY A 81 4.01 16.94 -0.54
N SER A 82 4.00 15.60 -0.53
CA SER A 82 4.69 14.75 -1.51
C SER A 82 3.70 13.95 -2.37
N GLY A 83 2.56 14.56 -2.71
CA GLY A 83 1.51 14.00 -3.56
C GLY A 83 1.28 14.80 -4.85
N ALA A 84 2.33 15.33 -5.47
CA ALA A 84 2.27 15.80 -6.84
C ALA A 84 3.05 14.85 -7.75
N SER A 85 2.33 14.28 -8.73
CA SER A 85 2.75 13.29 -9.74
C SER A 85 2.53 11.83 -9.29
N ALA A 86 1.54 11.10 -9.80
CA ALA A 86 1.25 10.95 -11.22
C ALA A 86 -0.22 11.17 -11.59
N ALA A 87 -0.44 12.21 -12.38
CA ALA A 87 -1.50 12.22 -13.37
C ALA A 87 -1.33 11.01 -14.30
N GLY A 88 -2.42 10.27 -14.48
CA GLY A 88 -2.53 9.18 -15.43
C GLY A 88 -3.95 9.09 -15.98
N ALA A 89 -4.58 10.24 -16.22
CA ALA A 89 -5.69 10.31 -17.16
C ALA A 89 -5.13 9.96 -18.55
N SER A 90 -5.54 8.81 -19.07
CA SER A 90 -5.57 8.59 -20.52
C SER A 90 -6.88 7.90 -20.84
N GLY A 91 -7.92 8.72 -20.96
CA GLY A 91 -8.97 8.42 -21.91
C GLY A 91 -8.42 8.63 -23.30
N SER A 92 -8.65 7.65 -24.18
CA SER A 92 -9.03 7.84 -25.58
C SER A 92 -9.12 6.46 -26.24
N ALA A 93 -10.35 5.98 -26.40
CA ALA A 93 -10.71 5.36 -27.67
C ALA A 93 -10.54 6.43 -28.76
N PRO A 94 -9.91 6.08 -29.89
CA PRO A 94 -10.73 5.79 -31.05
C PRO A 94 -10.26 4.57 -31.86
N SER A 95 -11.21 4.12 -32.67
CA SER A 95 -11.17 3.05 -33.64
C SER A 95 -10.03 3.17 -34.69
N GLU A 96 -9.70 2.00 -35.23
CA GLU A 96 -9.39 1.69 -36.64
C GLU A 96 -7.94 1.57 -37.17
N THR A 97 -7.75 0.42 -37.83
CA THR A 97 -6.95 0.16 -39.04
C THR A 97 -5.47 -0.20 -38.91
N ALA A 98 -5.26 -1.52 -38.90
CA ALA A 98 -4.47 -2.31 -39.85
C ALA A 98 -2.96 -2.11 -40.04
N ALA A 99 -2.30 -3.28 -39.98
CA ALA A 99 -1.27 -3.77 -40.90
C ALA A 99 0.23 -3.52 -40.60
N ARG A 100 0.87 -4.66 -40.34
CA ARG A 100 2.22 -5.09 -40.79
C ARG A 100 3.45 -4.48 -40.12
N GLY A 101 4.16 -5.36 -39.42
CA GLY A 101 5.44 -5.87 -39.97
C GLY A 101 6.73 -5.38 -39.30
N SER A 102 7.44 -6.36 -38.74
CA SER A 102 8.91 -6.45 -38.65
C SER A 102 9.66 -5.57 -37.64
N ALA A 103 10.10 -6.22 -36.56
CA ALA A 103 11.43 -6.02 -35.97
C ALA A 103 12.54 -6.46 -36.98
N PRO A 104 13.87 -6.31 -36.73
CA PRO A 104 14.53 -6.01 -35.45
C PRO A 104 15.88 -5.21 -35.48
N ALA A 105 16.38 -4.89 -34.27
CA ALA A 105 17.79 -4.94 -33.80
C ALA A 105 18.70 -3.67 -33.87
N PRO A 106 19.88 -3.62 -33.18
CA PRO A 106 20.10 -3.61 -31.72
C PRO A 106 21.30 -2.72 -31.23
N GLY A 107 21.50 -2.60 -29.90
CA GLY A 107 22.80 -2.28 -29.23
C GLY A 107 22.87 -0.90 -28.53
N THR A 108 23.33 -0.72 -27.27
CA THR A 108 24.39 -1.41 -26.53
C THR A 108 24.27 -1.27 -24.98
N SER A 109 24.39 -2.42 -24.28
CA SER A 109 25.11 -2.76 -23.01
C SER A 109 24.85 -2.08 -21.64
N PRO A 110 25.21 -2.67 -20.45
CA PRO A 110 25.76 -4.02 -20.17
C PRO A 110 25.13 -4.82 -18.98
N GLN A 111 25.43 -6.13 -18.97
CA GLN A 111 25.63 -7.06 -17.83
C GLN A 111 24.67 -7.12 -16.62
N SER A 112 23.90 -8.21 -16.56
CA SER A 112 24.10 -9.30 -15.57
C SER A 112 23.24 -10.51 -15.98
N ASP A 113 23.88 -11.65 -16.23
CA ASP A 113 23.27 -12.99 -16.37
C ASP A 113 22.76 -13.48 -15.02
N SER A 114 21.76 -12.76 -14.53
CA SER A 114 21.23 -12.95 -13.20
C SER A 114 19.76 -12.68 -13.37
N VAL A 115 18.95 -13.71 -13.07
CA VAL A 115 17.49 -13.67 -13.22
C VAL A 115 16.98 -12.29 -12.88
N LYS A 116 16.16 -11.75 -13.80
CA LYS A 116 15.57 -10.43 -13.68
C LYS A 116 14.75 -10.48 -12.41
N SER A 117 15.30 -9.97 -11.33
CA SER A 117 14.70 -10.04 -10.01
C SER A 117 14.85 -8.68 -9.37
N SER A 118 13.81 -8.30 -8.64
CA SER A 118 13.82 -7.05 -7.90
C SER A 118 14.83 -7.12 -6.75
N PRO A 119 15.47 -6.01 -6.36
CA PRO A 119 16.44 -5.99 -5.25
C PRO A 119 15.85 -6.53 -3.93
N ALA A 120 14.55 -6.26 -3.70
CA ALA A 120 13.82 -6.77 -2.55
C ALA A 120 13.58 -8.30 -2.61
N ALA A 121 13.45 -8.87 -3.81
CA ALA A 121 13.32 -10.31 -4.01
C ALA A 121 14.64 -11.01 -3.72
N ARG A 122 15.77 -10.43 -4.16
CA ARG A 122 17.12 -10.95 -3.90
C ARG A 122 17.46 -10.97 -2.40
N ARG A 123 17.13 -9.91 -1.66
CA ARG A 123 17.34 -9.91 -0.20
C ARG A 123 16.55 -11.01 0.51
N VAL A 124 15.26 -11.14 0.18
CA VAL A 124 14.41 -12.13 0.85
C VAL A 124 14.78 -13.56 0.46
N ALA A 125 15.27 -13.76 -0.77
CA ALA A 125 15.78 -15.05 -1.23
C ALA A 125 17.01 -15.48 -0.44
N ASP A 126 17.97 -14.57 -0.24
CA ASP A 126 19.20 -14.80 0.52
C ASP A 126 18.90 -15.09 2.01
N GLU A 127 18.02 -14.31 2.63
CA GLU A 127 17.63 -14.50 4.04
C GLU A 127 16.85 -15.80 4.31
N ARG A 128 16.16 -16.34 3.30
CA ARG A 128 15.37 -17.57 3.40
C ARG A 128 16.05 -18.79 2.78
N GLY A 129 17.22 -18.62 2.18
CA GLY A 129 17.90 -19.68 1.43
C GLY A 129 17.09 -20.19 0.23
N VAL A 130 16.28 -19.33 -0.39
CA VAL A 130 15.47 -19.65 -1.57
C VAL A 130 16.28 -19.35 -2.82
N ASP A 131 16.39 -20.33 -3.72
CA ASP A 131 17.07 -20.10 -5.00
C ASP A 131 16.21 -19.28 -5.94
N ILE A 132 16.62 -18.04 -6.19
CA ILE A 132 15.85 -17.08 -7.00
C ILE A 132 15.78 -17.44 -8.48
N THR A 133 16.62 -18.37 -8.95
CA THR A 133 16.64 -18.79 -10.35
C THR A 133 15.56 -19.83 -10.67
N SER A 134 15.10 -20.54 -9.64
CA SER A 134 13.99 -21.49 -9.73
C SER A 134 12.62 -20.86 -9.43
N VAL A 135 12.56 -19.57 -9.08
CA VAL A 135 11.30 -18.87 -8.77
C VAL A 135 10.71 -18.28 -10.05
N ALA A 136 9.44 -18.61 -10.34
CA ALA A 136 8.70 -18.02 -11.44
C ALA A 136 8.45 -16.53 -11.17
N GLY A 137 9.00 -15.66 -12.02
CA GLY A 137 8.87 -14.21 -11.86
C GLY A 137 7.57 -13.68 -12.45
N THR A 138 6.62 -13.29 -11.59
CA THR A 138 5.31 -12.78 -12.03
C THR A 138 5.29 -11.25 -12.20
N GLY A 139 6.41 -10.57 -11.96
CA GLY A 139 6.54 -9.12 -12.12
C GLY A 139 6.62 -8.65 -13.57
N ARG A 140 6.47 -7.34 -13.78
CA ARG A 140 6.45 -6.70 -15.11
C ARG A 140 7.70 -7.06 -15.91
N GLY A 141 7.53 -7.83 -16.99
CA GLY A 141 8.63 -8.29 -17.86
C GLY A 141 9.30 -9.60 -17.42
N GLY A 142 8.62 -10.42 -16.62
CA GLY A 142 9.14 -11.70 -16.11
C GLY A 142 10.06 -11.53 -14.90
N VAL A 143 9.89 -10.44 -14.15
CA VAL A 143 10.77 -10.07 -13.05
C VAL A 143 10.32 -10.73 -11.75
N VAL A 144 11.20 -11.45 -11.06
CA VAL A 144 10.90 -12.05 -9.75
C VAL A 144 10.76 -10.95 -8.70
N SER A 145 9.60 -10.87 -8.06
CA SER A 145 9.30 -9.87 -7.03
C SER A 145 9.37 -10.47 -5.64
N LYS A 146 9.39 -9.61 -4.61
CA LYS A 146 9.46 -10.04 -3.21
C LYS A 146 8.33 -11.02 -2.84
N GLY A 147 7.13 -10.81 -3.38
CA GLY A 147 5.98 -11.72 -3.18
C GLY A 147 6.20 -13.11 -3.77
N ASP A 148 6.85 -13.22 -4.94
CA ASP A 148 7.12 -14.50 -5.59
C ASP A 148 8.13 -15.33 -4.78
N VAL A 149 9.15 -14.67 -4.21
CA VAL A 149 10.15 -15.35 -3.36
C VAL A 149 9.58 -15.76 -2.01
N LEU A 150 8.64 -14.97 -1.46
CA LEU A 150 7.93 -15.33 -0.23
C LEU A 150 7.00 -16.54 -0.41
N GLY A 151 6.47 -16.74 -1.61
CA GLY A 151 5.62 -17.89 -1.96
C GLY A 151 6.39 -19.11 -2.45
N ALA A 152 7.70 -18.99 -2.70
CA ALA A 152 8.54 -20.09 -3.17
C ALA A 152 9.15 -20.86 -2.01
N GLU A 153 9.10 -22.19 -2.08
CA GLU A 153 9.63 -23.06 -1.03
C GLU A 153 11.17 -23.04 -1.03
N PRO A 154 11.83 -22.91 0.13
CA PRO A 154 13.29 -22.93 0.20
C PRO A 154 13.77 -24.32 -0.22
N LYS A 155 14.58 -24.37 -1.27
CA LYS A 155 15.23 -25.62 -1.64
C LYS A 155 16.27 -25.89 -0.56
N SER A 156 16.06 -26.92 0.26
CA SER A 156 17.09 -27.40 1.20
C SER A 156 18.39 -27.61 0.42
N VAL A 157 19.33 -26.69 0.59
CA VAL A 157 20.70 -26.85 0.15
C VAL A 157 21.27 -27.96 1.03
N GLU A 158 21.24 -29.18 0.50
CA GLU A 158 22.07 -30.31 0.94
C GLU A 158 23.49 -29.78 1.16
N ARG A 159 23.96 -29.86 2.41
CA ARG A 159 25.27 -29.34 2.81
C ARG A 159 26.35 -30.16 2.13
N ALA A 160 26.86 -29.65 1.01
CA ALA A 160 28.16 -30.03 0.48
C ALA A 160 29.21 -29.07 1.01
N ASP A 161 29.73 -29.33 2.22
CA ASP A 161 31.16 -29.15 2.53
C ASP A 161 31.52 -29.90 3.82
N GLY A 162 32.50 -30.79 3.71
CA GLY A 162 33.01 -31.72 4.72
C GLY A 162 33.82 -32.83 4.06
#